data_AF-A0A1V1P366-F1
#
_entry.id   AF-A0A1V1P366-F1
#
_cell.length_a   1.000
_cell.length_b   1.000
_cell.length_c   1.000
_cell.angle_alpha   90.00
_cell.angle_beta   90.00
_cell.angle_gamma   90.00
#
_symmetry.space_group_name_H-M   'P 1'
#
loop_
_entity.id
_entity.type
_entity.pdbx_description
1 polymer ?
#
loop_
_entity_poly.entity_id
_entity_poly.type
_entity_poly.pdbx_seq_one_letter_code
_entity_poly.pdbx_strand_id
1 'polypeptide(L)'
;MDEIISPYFTQEELEILSRESGFVKRTSKLSGSIFLELIIFNSEQLKKQSLNDLTTTLSNKYQIDITKQSLNERFNKYAVTFVQMALEKMLNSQIDRDKLFEIEGVNRILLKDSVCFQLDESFADKYPGSGGSASKAAVRIQFEYDLLNGKINDLSLNPYTRQDATDSLETIDLTQEGDLIIRDLAYMSINVLKKIKGMFICRLKSQLSAYELNEETGEYILIDFKSIYKELRSKQMNKLEKVVYLGKDKIKVRLFIYLLPEEEYARRIRKAKKRMQAKQKVNN
;
A
#
# COMPACT_ATOMS: atom_id res chain seq x y z
N MET A 1 -1.42 21.77 -20.90
CA MET A 1 -1.25 20.71 -19.88
C MET A 1 -2.44 19.78 -19.93
N ASP A 2 -2.21 18.48 -19.79
CA ASP A 2 -3.24 17.43 -19.87
C ASP A 2 -4.29 17.54 -18.75
N GLU A 3 -5.55 17.15 -19.01
CA GLU A 3 -6.67 17.20 -18.05
C GLU A 3 -6.44 16.32 -16.82
N ILE A 4 -5.61 15.27 -16.92
CA ILE A 4 -5.29 14.39 -15.78
C ILE A 4 -4.29 15.08 -14.82
N ILE A 5 -3.39 15.91 -15.36
CA ILE A 5 -2.29 16.52 -14.61
C ILE A 5 -2.67 17.92 -14.12
N SER A 6 -3.43 18.68 -14.93
CA SER A 6 -3.80 20.07 -14.63
C SER A 6 -4.53 20.31 -13.30
N PRO A 7 -5.28 19.35 -12.72
CA PRO A 7 -5.88 19.55 -11.39
C PRO A 7 -4.85 19.56 -10.25
N TYR A 8 -3.67 18.97 -10.47
CA TYR A 8 -2.67 18.73 -9.42
C TYR A 8 -1.40 19.56 -9.61
N PHE A 9 -1.12 20.01 -10.83
CA PHE A 9 0.09 20.74 -11.15
C PHE A 9 -0.15 21.85 -12.15
N THR A 10 0.61 22.93 -11.99
CA THR A 10 0.91 23.88 -13.06
C THR A 10 2.18 23.46 -13.83
N GLN A 11 2.37 24.03 -15.02
CA GLN A 11 3.59 23.79 -15.80
C GLN A 11 4.84 24.24 -15.05
N GLU A 12 4.80 25.41 -14.42
CA GLU A 12 5.91 25.95 -13.66
C GLU A 12 6.31 25.04 -12.49
N GLU A 13 5.34 24.48 -11.77
CA GLU A 13 5.62 23.57 -10.66
C GLU A 13 6.32 22.29 -11.11
N LEU A 14 5.90 21.68 -12.23
CA LEU A 14 6.58 20.50 -12.78
C LEU A 14 8.00 20.83 -13.23
N GLU A 15 8.20 22.01 -13.80
CA GLU A 15 9.52 22.47 -14.21
C GLU A 15 10.44 22.71 -13.01
N ILE A 16 9.94 23.26 -11.90
CA ILE A 16 10.68 23.38 -10.64
C ILE A 16 11.05 22.00 -10.09
N LEU A 17 10.05 21.11 -9.96
CA LEU A 17 10.24 19.76 -9.41
C LEU A 17 11.22 18.91 -10.25
N SER A 18 11.20 19.08 -11.57
CA SER A 18 12.12 18.41 -12.48
C SER A 18 13.58 18.87 -12.30
N ARG A 19 13.80 20.12 -11.86
CA ARG A 19 15.14 20.64 -11.55
C ARG A 19 15.60 20.17 -10.18
N GLU A 20 14.72 20.21 -9.19
CA GLU A 20 15.00 19.73 -7.82
C GLU A 20 15.39 18.24 -7.80
N SER A 21 14.67 17.42 -8.57
CA SER A 21 15.00 15.99 -8.75
C SER A 21 16.28 15.73 -9.56
N GLY A 22 16.85 16.77 -10.18
CA GLY A 22 18.00 16.67 -11.07
C GLY A 22 17.70 16.03 -12.44
N PHE A 23 16.42 15.80 -12.76
CA PHE A 23 15.99 15.30 -14.08
C PHE A 23 16.32 16.32 -15.18
N VAL A 24 15.97 17.59 -14.94
CA VAL A 24 16.36 18.73 -15.79
C VAL A 24 17.52 19.47 -15.14
N LYS A 25 18.71 19.39 -15.75
CA LYS A 25 19.90 20.16 -15.32
C LYS A 25 20.17 21.38 -16.19
N ARG A 26 19.75 21.31 -17.45
CA ARG A 26 19.91 22.34 -18.47
C ARG A 26 18.68 22.33 -19.35
N THR A 27 18.28 23.49 -19.86
CA THR A 27 17.15 23.62 -20.77
C THR A 27 17.37 22.75 -22.00
N SER A 28 16.37 21.93 -22.34
CA SER A 28 16.39 21.03 -23.49
C SER A 28 15.02 21.01 -24.15
N LYS A 29 14.92 20.47 -25.38
CA LYS A 29 13.63 20.37 -26.09
C LYS A 29 12.55 19.66 -25.27
N LEU A 30 12.95 18.61 -24.54
CA LEU A 30 12.05 17.86 -23.67
C LEU A 30 12.15 18.41 -22.25
N SER A 31 11.09 19.06 -21.80
CA SER A 31 10.97 19.63 -20.46
C SER A 31 10.45 18.59 -19.45
N GLY A 32 10.49 18.93 -18.16
CA GLY A 32 9.96 18.06 -17.10
C GLY A 32 8.45 17.82 -17.25
N SER A 33 7.70 18.89 -17.52
CA SER A 33 6.25 18.82 -17.70
C SER A 33 5.87 17.94 -18.90
N ILE A 34 6.53 18.13 -20.04
CA ILE A 34 6.25 17.37 -21.27
C ILE A 34 6.62 15.89 -21.08
N PHE A 35 7.73 15.60 -20.40
CA PHE A 35 8.12 14.23 -20.09
C PHE A 35 7.08 13.52 -19.21
N LEU A 36 6.59 14.19 -18.16
CA LEU A 36 5.58 13.60 -17.28
C LEU A 36 4.25 13.39 -18.03
N GLU A 37 3.82 14.36 -18.82
CA GLU A 37 2.64 14.24 -19.69
C GLU A 37 2.77 13.06 -20.67
N LEU A 38 3.93 12.89 -21.29
CA LEU A 38 4.18 11.78 -22.22
C LEU A 38 3.98 10.42 -21.54
N ILE A 39 4.43 10.27 -20.29
CA ILE A 39 4.28 9.01 -19.54
C ILE A 39 2.84 8.80 -19.10
N ILE A 40 2.19 9.81 -18.52
CA ILE A 40 0.84 9.67 -17.97
C ILE A 40 -0.20 9.47 -19.08
N PHE A 41 -0.11 10.25 -20.16
CA PHE A 41 -1.04 10.15 -21.31
C PHE A 41 -1.00 8.77 -21.96
N ASN A 42 0.19 8.17 -22.03
CA ASN A 42 0.35 6.85 -22.61
C ASN A 42 0.19 5.72 -21.60
N SER A 43 -0.15 5.98 -20.33
CA SER A 43 -0.13 5.00 -19.24
C SER A 43 -0.86 3.69 -19.54
N GLU A 44 -2.00 3.74 -20.24
CA GLU A 44 -2.76 2.54 -20.64
C GLU A 44 -2.14 1.76 -21.82
N GLN A 45 -1.31 2.43 -22.62
CA GLN A 45 -0.69 1.88 -23.84
C GLN A 45 0.84 1.75 -23.75
N LEU A 46 1.49 2.22 -22.69
CA LEU A 46 2.95 2.27 -22.55
C LEU A 46 3.58 0.88 -22.72
N LYS A 47 2.91 -0.19 -22.27
CA LYS A 47 3.39 -1.57 -22.46
C LYS A 47 3.42 -2.00 -23.94
N LYS A 48 2.62 -1.36 -24.79
CA LYS A 48 2.46 -1.67 -26.22
C LYS A 48 3.20 -0.69 -27.13
N GLN A 49 3.60 0.46 -26.62
CA GLN A 49 4.29 1.49 -27.38
C GLN A 49 5.80 1.34 -27.26
N SER A 50 6.46 1.33 -28.41
CA SER A 50 7.91 1.41 -28.48
C SER A 50 8.39 2.84 -28.22
N LEU A 51 9.69 3.00 -27.95
CA LEU A 51 10.31 4.33 -27.89
C LEU A 51 10.15 5.12 -29.21
N ASN A 52 10.04 4.44 -30.36
CA ASN A 52 9.78 5.14 -31.63
C ASN A 52 8.39 5.75 -31.65
N ASP A 53 7.38 5.00 -31.18
CA ASP A 53 6.00 5.49 -31.10
C ASP A 53 5.92 6.73 -30.20
N LEU A 54 6.61 6.69 -29.05
CA LEU A 54 6.70 7.84 -28.15
C LEU A 54 7.39 9.05 -28.79
N THR A 55 8.43 8.87 -29.60
CA THR A 55 9.03 9.98 -30.35
C THR A 55 8.09 10.57 -31.39
N THR A 56 7.27 9.74 -32.05
CA THR A 56 6.23 10.20 -32.97
C THR A 56 5.14 10.99 -32.24
N THR A 57 4.73 10.55 -31.04
CA THR A 57 3.80 11.31 -30.19
C THR A 57 4.37 12.67 -29.82
N LEU A 58 5.67 12.75 -29.46
CA LEU A 58 6.33 14.01 -29.15
C LEU A 58 6.36 14.98 -30.33
N SER A 59 6.68 14.49 -31.53
CA SER A 59 6.68 15.29 -32.76
C SER A 59 5.27 15.80 -33.09
N ASN A 60 4.26 14.93 -33.08
CA ASN A 60 2.90 15.30 -33.47
C ASN A 60 2.21 16.24 -32.47
N LYS A 61 2.33 15.97 -31.15
CA LYS A 61 1.58 16.70 -30.11
C LYS A 61 2.30 17.95 -29.62
N TYR A 62 3.63 17.89 -29.52
CA TYR A 62 4.44 18.94 -28.90
C TYR A 62 5.45 19.58 -29.86
N GLN A 63 5.49 19.14 -31.14
CA GLN A 63 6.43 19.65 -32.15
C GLN A 63 7.89 19.49 -31.71
N ILE A 64 8.16 18.39 -30.96
CA ILE A 64 9.48 18.05 -30.44
C ILE A 64 10.03 16.85 -31.21
N ASP A 65 11.03 17.11 -32.05
CA ASP A 65 11.80 16.07 -32.73
C ASP A 65 13.04 15.70 -31.91
N ILE A 66 13.04 14.47 -31.39
CA ILE A 66 14.16 13.83 -30.70
C ILE A 66 14.35 12.39 -31.19
N THR A 67 15.58 11.90 -31.11
CA THR A 67 15.87 10.51 -31.48
C THR A 67 15.39 9.52 -30.42
N LYS A 68 15.14 8.27 -30.83
CA LYS A 68 14.87 7.14 -29.92
C LYS A 68 15.91 7.04 -28.80
N GLN A 69 17.20 7.18 -29.15
CA GLN A 69 18.29 7.10 -28.20
C GLN A 69 18.22 8.24 -27.18
N SER A 70 18.01 9.48 -27.64
CA SER A 70 17.89 10.64 -26.76
C SER A 70 16.70 10.52 -25.80
N LEU A 71 15.59 9.93 -26.23
CA LEU A 71 14.45 9.64 -25.35
C LEU A 71 14.79 8.52 -24.35
N ASN A 72 15.44 7.44 -24.80
CA ASN A 72 15.86 6.34 -23.92
C ASN A 72 16.74 6.82 -22.77
N GLU A 73 17.69 7.72 -23.05
CA GLU A 73 18.60 8.30 -22.04
C GLU A 73 17.86 9.12 -20.97
N ARG A 74 16.61 9.54 -21.22
CA ARG A 74 15.76 10.19 -20.22
C ARG A 74 15.19 9.22 -19.20
N PHE A 75 15.06 7.92 -19.52
CA PHE A 75 14.63 6.90 -18.58
C PHE A 75 15.79 6.45 -17.69
N ASN A 76 16.07 7.24 -16.66
CA ASN A 76 17.17 7.02 -15.73
C ASN A 76 16.72 7.25 -14.27
N LYS A 77 17.65 7.11 -13.32
CA LYS A 77 17.36 7.28 -11.89
C LYS A 77 16.76 8.65 -11.53
N TYR A 78 17.16 9.72 -12.23
CA TYR A 78 16.62 11.06 -11.97
C TYR A 78 15.18 11.20 -12.46
N ALA A 79 14.82 10.52 -13.56
CA ALA A 79 13.42 10.44 -13.97
C ALA A 79 12.57 9.68 -12.95
N VAL A 80 13.11 8.60 -12.36
CA VAL A 80 12.44 7.89 -11.27
C VAL A 80 12.21 8.82 -10.08
N THR A 81 13.25 9.51 -9.62
CA THR A 81 13.14 10.50 -8.52
C THR A 81 12.13 11.60 -8.85
N PHE A 82 12.14 12.14 -10.06
CA PHE A 82 11.19 13.16 -10.50
C PHE A 82 9.74 12.66 -10.42
N VAL A 83 9.46 11.46 -10.96
CA VAL A 83 8.11 10.88 -10.94
C VAL A 83 7.68 10.54 -9.51
N GLN A 84 8.59 10.08 -8.65
CA GLN A 84 8.30 9.83 -7.23
C GLN A 84 7.94 11.13 -6.48
N MET A 85 8.69 12.21 -6.71
CA MET A 85 8.40 13.52 -6.14
C MET A 85 7.06 14.08 -6.65
N ALA A 86 6.75 13.89 -7.93
CA ALA A 86 5.47 14.28 -8.50
C ALA A 86 4.32 13.48 -7.86
N LEU A 87 4.47 12.17 -7.73
CA LEU A 87 3.49 11.31 -7.07
C LEU A 87 3.25 11.76 -5.61
N GLU A 88 4.30 12.01 -4.84
CA GLU A 88 4.19 12.50 -3.46
C GLU A 88 3.40 13.81 -3.38
N LYS A 89 3.77 14.80 -4.21
CA LYS A 89 3.09 16.10 -4.24
C LYS A 89 1.61 15.97 -4.62
N MET A 90 1.30 15.13 -5.61
CA MET A 90 -0.08 14.85 -6.05
C MET A 90 -0.91 14.16 -4.95
N LEU A 91 -0.32 13.20 -4.24
CA LEU A 91 -1.01 12.52 -3.14
C LEU A 91 -1.25 13.49 -1.98
N ASN A 92 -0.28 14.32 -1.65
CA ASN A 92 -0.40 15.33 -0.60
C ASN A 92 -1.53 16.34 -0.89
N SER A 93 -1.70 16.76 -2.14
CA SER A 93 -2.80 17.66 -2.52
C SER A 93 -4.19 17.02 -2.44
N GLN A 94 -4.28 15.69 -2.39
CA GLN A 94 -5.55 14.97 -2.25
C GLN A 94 -5.95 14.73 -0.79
N ILE A 95 -5.07 15.04 0.16
CA ILE A 95 -5.37 14.88 1.58
C ILE A 95 -6.21 16.05 2.06
N ASP A 96 -7.43 15.76 2.48
CA ASP A 96 -8.27 16.71 3.21
C ASP A 96 -7.79 16.81 4.66
N ARG A 97 -6.94 17.79 4.93
CA ARG A 97 -6.31 17.99 6.25
C ARG A 97 -7.33 18.37 7.32
N ASP A 98 -8.47 18.95 6.95
CA ASP A 98 -9.53 19.30 7.90
C ASP A 98 -10.26 18.06 8.45
N LYS A 99 -10.16 16.93 7.74
CA LYS A 99 -10.68 15.63 8.19
C LYS A 99 -9.66 14.83 8.99
N LEU A 100 -8.41 15.26 9.05
CA LEU A 100 -7.40 14.61 9.88
C LEU A 100 -7.59 15.07 11.32
N PHE A 101 -7.53 14.11 12.24
CA PHE A 101 -7.63 14.37 13.66
C PHE A 101 -6.24 14.27 14.28
N GLU A 102 -5.91 15.23 15.12
CA GLU A 102 -4.72 15.16 15.96
C GLU A 102 -4.95 14.11 17.06
N ILE A 103 -4.01 13.18 17.19
CA ILE A 103 -4.01 12.18 18.26
C ILE A 103 -2.81 12.52 19.14
N GLU A 104 -3.06 12.76 20.42
CA GLU A 104 -2.00 13.05 21.38
C GLU A 104 -0.92 11.95 21.35
N GLY A 105 0.34 12.36 21.18
CA GLY A 105 1.48 11.44 21.10
C GLY A 105 1.69 10.78 19.73
N VAL A 106 0.89 11.09 18.70
CA VAL A 106 1.08 10.59 17.33
C VAL A 106 1.60 11.70 16.42
N ASN A 107 2.80 11.49 15.87
CA ASN A 107 3.47 12.42 14.96
C ASN A 107 3.33 12.03 13.48
N ARG A 108 3.10 10.73 13.20
CA ARG A 108 2.91 10.19 11.85
C ARG A 108 1.82 9.13 11.85
N ILE A 109 1.00 9.08 10.79
CA ILE A 109 0.06 7.98 10.56
C ILE A 109 0.53 7.24 9.33
N LEU A 110 1.09 6.04 9.52
CA LEU A 110 1.67 5.23 8.45
C LEU A 110 0.66 4.22 7.92
N LEU A 111 0.26 4.40 6.66
CA LEU A 111 -0.61 3.47 5.94
C LEU A 111 0.24 2.65 4.96
N LYS A 112 0.25 1.32 5.08
CA LYS A 112 0.97 0.45 4.13
C LYS A 112 0.03 -0.51 3.41
N ASP A 113 0.17 -0.56 2.09
CA ASP A 113 -0.49 -1.55 1.23
C ASP A 113 0.40 -1.92 0.03
N SER A 114 0.02 -2.96 -0.71
CA SER A 114 0.68 -3.36 -1.94
C SER A 114 -0.26 -3.58 -3.10
N VAL A 115 0.25 -3.33 -4.30
CA VAL A 115 -0.43 -3.62 -5.55
C VAL A 115 0.47 -4.50 -6.42
N CYS A 116 -0.13 -5.39 -7.20
CA CYS A 116 0.60 -6.33 -8.05
C CYS A 116 0.23 -6.15 -9.52
N PHE A 117 1.23 -6.15 -10.40
CA PHE A 117 1.06 -6.02 -11.84
C PHE A 117 1.82 -7.13 -12.58
N GLN A 118 1.24 -7.62 -13.68
CA GLN A 118 1.92 -8.56 -14.57
C GLN A 118 2.86 -7.83 -15.51
N LEU A 119 4.10 -8.30 -15.57
CA LEU A 119 5.11 -7.77 -16.48
C LEU A 119 5.20 -8.62 -17.75
N ASP A 120 5.99 -8.14 -18.70
CA ASP A 120 6.42 -8.98 -19.82
C ASP A 120 7.35 -10.09 -19.33
N GLU A 121 7.33 -11.26 -19.98
CA GLU A 121 8.13 -12.42 -19.54
C GLU A 121 9.64 -12.16 -19.58
N SER A 122 10.10 -11.20 -20.39
CA SER A 122 11.50 -10.73 -20.40
C SER A 122 11.98 -10.19 -19.04
N PHE A 123 11.09 -9.85 -18.11
CA PHE A 123 11.43 -9.41 -16.76
C PHE A 123 11.50 -10.54 -15.72
N ALA A 124 11.29 -11.80 -16.12
CA ALA A 124 11.20 -12.93 -15.18
C ALA A 124 12.44 -13.11 -14.30
N ASP A 125 13.63 -12.80 -14.81
CA ASP A 125 14.88 -12.90 -14.06
C ASP A 125 14.94 -11.94 -12.87
N LYS A 126 14.35 -10.74 -13.02
CA LYS A 126 14.36 -9.70 -11.98
C LYS A 126 13.10 -9.72 -11.12
N TYR A 127 11.96 -10.03 -11.71
CA TYR A 127 10.64 -10.01 -11.08
C TYR A 127 9.91 -11.33 -11.34
N PRO A 128 10.37 -12.44 -10.75
CA PRO A 128 9.72 -13.74 -10.93
C PRO A 128 8.26 -13.70 -10.46
N GLY A 129 7.38 -14.24 -11.29
CA GLY A 129 5.97 -14.42 -10.99
C GLY A 129 5.70 -15.64 -10.12
N SER A 130 4.43 -16.04 -10.03
CA SER A 130 3.98 -17.18 -9.21
C SER A 130 4.38 -18.56 -9.77
N GLY A 131 4.82 -18.64 -11.02
CA GLY A 131 5.14 -19.88 -11.72
C GLY A 131 3.90 -20.67 -12.21
N GLY A 132 4.13 -21.86 -12.79
CA GLY A 132 3.10 -22.74 -13.35
C GLY A 132 2.47 -22.22 -14.65
N SER A 133 1.18 -22.50 -14.87
CA SER A 133 0.37 -21.94 -15.97
C SER A 133 -0.04 -20.47 -15.76
N ALA A 134 0.48 -19.83 -14.71
CA ALA A 134 0.23 -18.43 -14.37
C ALA A 134 1.33 -17.48 -14.88
N SER A 135 1.33 -16.22 -14.43
CA SER A 135 2.26 -15.17 -14.88
C SER A 135 3.72 -15.54 -14.65
N LYS A 136 4.56 -15.53 -15.70
CA LYS A 136 6.00 -15.78 -15.61
C LYS A 136 6.77 -14.65 -14.92
N ALA A 137 6.35 -13.40 -15.13
CA ALA A 137 6.93 -12.22 -14.50
C ALA A 137 5.83 -11.36 -13.86
N ALA A 138 6.05 -10.89 -12.64
CA ALA A 138 5.13 -10.00 -11.95
C ALA A 138 5.86 -9.19 -10.88
N VAL A 139 5.49 -7.90 -10.79
CA VAL A 139 6.04 -6.97 -9.81
C VAL A 139 4.98 -6.63 -8.78
N ARG A 140 5.42 -6.49 -7.54
CA ARG A 140 4.67 -5.96 -6.41
C ARG A 140 5.23 -4.59 -6.08
N ILE A 141 4.39 -3.57 -6.07
CA ILE A 141 4.73 -2.26 -5.54
C ILE A 141 4.27 -2.23 -4.09
N GLN A 142 5.22 -2.02 -3.18
CA GLN A 142 4.95 -1.74 -1.78
C GLN A 142 4.90 -0.23 -1.61
N PHE A 143 3.85 0.24 -0.95
CA PHE A 143 3.64 1.66 -0.73
C PHE A 143 3.26 1.91 0.71
N GLU A 144 4.08 2.71 1.41
CA GLU A 144 3.77 3.23 2.73
C GLU A 144 3.76 4.75 2.73
N TYR A 145 2.69 5.33 3.27
CA TYR A 145 2.43 6.75 3.22
C TYR A 145 2.18 7.32 4.61
N ASP A 146 2.85 8.42 4.92
CA ASP A 146 2.59 9.24 6.09
C ASP A 146 1.45 10.22 5.80
N LEU A 147 0.27 9.88 6.30
CA LEU A 147 -0.95 10.63 6.04
C LEU A 147 -0.94 12.02 6.70
N LEU A 148 -0.27 12.20 7.84
CA LEU A 148 -0.24 13.49 8.53
C LEU A 148 0.68 14.48 7.81
N ASN A 149 1.87 14.02 7.45
CA ASN A 149 2.88 14.88 6.83
C ASN A 149 2.78 14.93 5.30
N GLY A 150 2.00 14.02 4.69
CA GLY A 150 1.82 13.95 3.25
C GLY A 150 3.10 13.53 2.53
N LYS A 151 3.80 12.53 3.08
CA LYS A 151 5.09 12.05 2.57
C LYS A 151 5.09 10.55 2.34
N ILE A 152 5.83 10.12 1.32
CA ILE A 152 6.09 8.71 1.07
C ILE A 152 7.12 8.22 2.09
N ASN A 153 6.74 7.22 2.88
CA ASN A 153 7.66 6.55 3.82
C ASN A 153 8.38 5.38 3.15
N ASP A 154 7.70 4.65 2.26
CA ASP A 154 8.25 3.56 1.46
C ASP A 154 7.57 3.52 0.09
N LEU A 155 8.36 3.35 -0.96
CA LEU A 155 7.89 3.07 -2.31
C LEU A 155 8.91 2.16 -2.99
N SER A 156 8.68 0.86 -2.89
CA SER A 156 9.64 -0.16 -3.32
C SER A 156 9.02 -1.15 -4.30
N LEU A 157 9.87 -1.65 -5.21
CA LEU A 157 9.50 -2.65 -6.20
C LEU A 157 10.08 -4.00 -5.80
N ASN A 158 9.20 -4.99 -5.66
CA ASN A 158 9.55 -6.32 -5.21
C ASN A 158 9.06 -7.38 -6.21
N PRO A 159 9.71 -8.54 -6.30
CA PRO A 159 9.15 -9.70 -6.98
C PRO A 159 7.79 -10.08 -6.38
N TYR A 160 6.88 -10.60 -7.20
CA TYR A 160 5.57 -11.07 -6.73
C TYR A 160 5.65 -12.10 -5.60
N THR A 161 6.69 -12.95 -5.64
CA THR A 161 6.94 -14.03 -4.68
C THR A 161 7.32 -13.52 -3.30
N ARG A 162 7.72 -12.25 -3.16
CA ARG A 162 8.01 -11.64 -1.85
C ARG A 162 6.70 -11.34 -1.12
N GLN A 163 6.55 -11.92 0.06
CA GLN A 163 5.34 -11.81 0.87
C GLN A 163 5.35 -10.52 1.71
N ASP A 164 4.17 -9.94 1.90
CA ASP A 164 3.96 -8.73 2.72
C ASP A 164 4.43 -8.88 4.17
N ALA A 165 4.34 -10.08 4.75
CA ALA A 165 4.82 -10.34 6.10
C ALA A 165 6.34 -10.25 6.23
N THR A 166 7.07 -10.66 5.19
CA THR A 166 8.54 -10.56 5.11
C THR A 166 8.93 -9.11 4.91
N ASP A 167 8.27 -8.43 3.98
CA ASP A 167 8.50 -7.01 3.70
C ASP A 167 8.30 -6.14 4.95
N SER A 168 7.20 -6.34 5.67
CA SER A 168 6.90 -5.63 6.92
C SER A 168 7.99 -5.78 8.01
N LEU A 169 8.71 -6.91 8.02
CA LEU A 169 9.83 -7.14 8.93
C LEU A 169 11.10 -6.44 8.46
N GLU A 170 11.37 -6.43 7.16
CA GLU A 170 12.55 -5.78 6.57
C GLU A 170 12.44 -4.26 6.64
N THR A 171 11.23 -3.71 6.53
CA THR A 171 10.98 -2.27 6.61
C THR A 171 10.56 -1.81 8.00
N ILE A 172 10.74 -2.64 9.05
CA ILE A 172 10.32 -2.28 10.40
C ILE A 172 11.08 -1.07 10.95
N ASP A 173 12.33 -0.89 10.50
CA ASP A 173 13.19 0.23 10.91
C ASP A 173 12.77 1.57 10.30
N LEU A 174 11.84 1.57 9.33
CA LEU A 174 11.17 2.79 8.85
C LEU A 174 10.09 3.29 9.84
N THR A 175 9.77 2.48 10.87
CA THR A 175 8.87 2.86 11.95
C THR A 175 9.63 3.33 13.18
N GLN A 176 9.06 4.29 13.90
CA GLN A 176 9.64 4.92 15.07
C GLN A 176 8.58 5.16 16.15
N GLU A 177 9.03 5.59 17.33
CA GLU A 177 8.15 6.06 18.38
C GLU A 177 7.34 7.27 17.89
N GLY A 178 6.07 7.35 18.34
CA GLY A 178 5.12 8.36 17.88
C GLY A 178 4.47 8.06 16.52
N ASP A 179 4.76 6.92 15.88
CA ASP A 179 4.01 6.46 14.72
C ASP A 179 2.71 5.76 15.13
N LEU A 180 1.62 6.03 14.41
CA LEU A 180 0.44 5.18 14.37
C LEU A 180 0.46 4.35 13.07
N ILE A 181 0.74 3.06 13.21
CA ILE A 181 0.89 2.13 12.09
C ILE A 181 -0.44 1.44 11.80
N ILE A 182 -0.96 1.64 10.60
CA ILE A 182 -2.20 1.01 10.13
C ILE A 182 -1.87 0.20 8.89
N ARG A 183 -1.87 -1.13 9.03
CA ARG A 183 -1.54 -2.06 7.94
C ARG A 183 -2.56 -3.19 7.88
N ASP A 184 -2.74 -3.77 6.69
CA ASP A 184 -3.56 -4.97 6.56
C ASP A 184 -2.95 -6.16 7.32
N LEU A 185 -3.79 -7.13 7.60
CA LEU A 185 -3.49 -8.34 8.34
C LEU A 185 -2.27 -9.09 7.80
N ALA A 186 -2.07 -9.08 6.48
CA ALA A 186 -0.93 -9.75 5.84
C ALA A 186 0.42 -9.25 6.37
N TYR A 187 0.52 -7.94 6.66
CA TYR A 187 1.74 -7.30 7.17
C TYR A 187 1.99 -7.53 8.66
N MET A 188 0.95 -7.94 9.42
CA MET A 188 0.97 -7.90 10.89
C MET A 188 1.16 -9.31 11.46
N SER A 189 2.38 -9.85 11.32
CA SER A 189 2.79 -11.09 11.99
C SER A 189 3.12 -10.83 13.47
N ILE A 190 3.10 -11.88 14.30
CA ILE A 190 3.53 -11.79 15.71
C ILE A 190 4.92 -11.17 15.82
N ASN A 191 5.84 -11.55 14.94
CA ASN A 191 7.21 -11.04 14.93
C ASN A 191 7.26 -9.53 14.62
N VAL A 192 6.38 -9.04 13.76
CA VAL A 192 6.23 -7.61 13.47
C VAL A 192 5.70 -6.89 14.71
N LEU A 193 4.62 -7.40 15.32
CA LEU A 193 4.01 -6.80 16.51
C LEU A 193 5.00 -6.63 17.67
N LYS A 194 5.94 -7.57 17.84
CA LYS A 194 7.00 -7.48 18.85
C LYS A 194 8.02 -6.37 18.59
N LYS A 195 8.21 -5.98 17.34
CA LYS A 195 9.28 -5.06 16.91
C LYS A 195 8.78 -3.65 16.59
N ILE A 196 7.47 -3.46 16.48
CA ILE A 196 6.88 -2.14 16.29
C ILE A 196 7.23 -1.25 17.48
N LYS A 197 7.75 -0.06 17.19
CA LYS A 197 8.14 0.95 18.19
C LYS A 197 7.02 1.96 18.49
N GLY A 198 6.00 2.03 17.64
CA GLY A 198 4.86 2.94 17.76
C GLY A 198 3.56 2.27 18.19
N MET A 199 2.47 3.02 18.07
CA MET A 199 1.12 2.47 18.18
C MET A 199 0.77 1.72 16.89
N PHE A 200 -0.10 0.72 16.97
CA PHE A 200 -0.57 0.03 15.78
C PHE A 200 -2.07 -0.28 15.84
N ILE A 201 -2.69 -0.33 14.67
CA ILE A 201 -4.05 -0.82 14.48
C ILE A 201 -4.01 -1.85 13.37
N CYS A 202 -4.44 -3.06 13.69
CA CYS A 202 -4.62 -4.12 12.72
C CYS A 202 -5.78 -5.02 13.11
N ARG A 203 -6.32 -5.76 12.14
CA ARG A 203 -7.29 -6.81 12.45
C ARG A 203 -6.61 -7.95 13.20
N LEU A 204 -7.36 -8.67 14.03
CA LEU A 204 -6.86 -9.90 14.64
C LEU A 204 -6.85 -11.04 13.60
N LYS A 205 -5.74 -11.79 13.51
CA LYS A 205 -5.65 -12.98 12.64
C LYS A 205 -6.56 -14.07 13.19
N SER A 206 -7.41 -14.66 12.36
CA SER A 206 -8.35 -15.72 12.80
C SER A 206 -7.65 -16.98 13.35
N GLN A 207 -6.41 -17.24 12.91
CA GLN A 207 -5.58 -18.36 13.38
C GLN A 207 -4.77 -18.01 14.65
N LEU A 208 -4.79 -16.76 15.10
CA LEU A 208 -4.03 -16.31 16.26
C LEU A 208 -4.91 -16.39 17.50
N SER A 209 -4.52 -17.24 18.45
CA SER A 209 -5.18 -17.34 19.75
C SER A 209 -4.98 -16.07 20.57
N ALA A 210 -6.05 -15.58 21.18
CA ALA A 210 -6.04 -14.46 22.12
C ALA A 210 -6.50 -14.95 23.49
N TYR A 211 -5.82 -14.52 24.54
CA TYR A 211 -6.06 -14.95 25.92
C TYR A 211 -6.34 -13.75 26.83
N GLU A 212 -7.17 -13.94 27.84
CA GLU A 212 -7.32 -13.02 28.97
C GLU A 212 -6.53 -13.57 30.17
N LEU A 213 -5.94 -12.69 30.96
CA LEU A 213 -5.27 -13.09 32.20
C LEU A 213 -6.30 -13.09 33.32
N ASN A 214 -6.41 -14.21 34.03
CA ASN A 214 -7.10 -14.26 35.31
C ASN A 214 -6.13 -13.72 36.37
N GLU A 215 -6.42 -12.55 36.93
CA GLU A 215 -5.55 -11.91 37.94
C GLU A 215 -5.52 -12.66 39.28
N GLU A 216 -6.55 -13.47 39.59
CA GLU A 216 -6.61 -14.25 40.84
C GLU A 216 -5.76 -15.52 40.76
N THR A 217 -5.81 -16.21 39.61
CA THR A 217 -5.08 -17.48 39.41
C THR A 217 -3.75 -17.31 38.67
N GLY A 218 -3.53 -16.17 38.01
CA GLY A 218 -2.40 -15.93 37.13
C GLY A 218 -2.48 -16.68 35.78
N GLU A 219 -3.59 -17.34 35.48
CA GLU A 219 -3.72 -18.19 34.29
C GLU A 219 -4.22 -17.44 33.06
N TYR A 220 -3.73 -17.85 31.88
CA TYR A 220 -4.19 -17.32 30.60
C TYR A 220 -5.35 -18.14 30.04
N ILE A 221 -6.55 -17.57 30.06
CA ILE A 221 -7.79 -18.20 29.59
C ILE A 221 -8.03 -17.82 28.13
N LEU A 222 -8.29 -18.80 27.27
CA LEU A 222 -8.58 -18.55 25.86
C LEU A 222 -9.90 -17.77 25.70
N ILE A 223 -9.89 -16.74 24.86
CA ILE A 223 -11.09 -15.95 24.59
C ILE A 223 -12.13 -16.78 23.84
N ASP A 224 -13.34 -16.83 24.38
CA ASP A 224 -14.52 -17.34 23.69
C ASP A 224 -15.31 -16.21 23.02
N PHE A 225 -15.02 -15.99 21.74
CA PHE A 225 -15.73 -15.01 20.92
C PHE A 225 -17.24 -15.28 20.79
N LYS A 226 -17.69 -16.53 20.95
CA LYS A 226 -19.12 -16.88 20.90
C LYS A 226 -19.83 -16.38 22.14
N SER A 227 -19.21 -16.52 23.30
CA SER A 227 -19.72 -15.99 24.57
C SER A 227 -19.73 -14.47 24.57
N ILE A 228 -18.65 -13.82 24.09
CA ILE A 228 -18.61 -12.35 23.91
C ILE A 228 -19.72 -11.87 22.98
N TYR A 229 -19.95 -12.56 21.86
CA TYR A 229 -21.04 -12.21 20.94
C TYR A 229 -22.42 -12.27 21.62
N LYS A 230 -22.69 -13.33 22.38
CA LYS A 230 -23.95 -13.47 23.14
C LYS A 230 -24.11 -12.36 24.18
N GLU A 231 -23.04 -12.03 24.89
CA GLU A 231 -23.01 -10.97 25.90
C GLU A 231 -23.31 -9.60 25.29
N LEU A 232 -22.62 -9.24 24.20
CA LEU A 232 -22.86 -7.98 23.49
C LEU A 232 -24.32 -7.86 23.06
N ARG A 233 -24.94 -8.95 22.59
CA ARG A 233 -26.34 -8.99 22.18
C ARG A 233 -27.31 -8.88 23.35
N SER A 234 -27.08 -9.60 24.45
CA SER A 234 -27.97 -9.56 25.62
C SER A 234 -27.93 -8.20 26.32
N LYS A 235 -26.75 -7.57 26.37
CA LYS A 235 -26.54 -6.25 26.97
C LYS A 235 -26.84 -5.08 26.02
N GLN A 236 -27.27 -5.34 24.78
CA GLN A 236 -27.49 -4.33 23.74
C GLN A 236 -26.27 -3.42 23.51
N MET A 237 -25.07 -3.97 23.64
CA MET A 237 -23.80 -3.28 23.41
C MET A 237 -23.29 -3.57 22.01
N ASN A 238 -22.80 -2.55 21.31
CA ASN A 238 -22.24 -2.70 19.96
C ASN A 238 -20.72 -2.77 19.93
N LYS A 239 -20.06 -2.50 21.05
CA LYS A 239 -18.60 -2.52 21.19
C LYS A 239 -18.16 -3.05 22.54
N LEU A 240 -17.01 -3.71 22.57
CA LEU A 240 -16.32 -4.15 23.78
C LEU A 240 -14.82 -3.94 23.61
N GLU A 241 -14.16 -3.53 24.67
CA GLU A 241 -12.72 -3.41 24.73
C GLU A 241 -12.17 -4.36 25.79
N LYS A 242 -11.10 -5.10 25.45
CA LYS A 242 -10.42 -6.01 26.37
C LYS A 242 -8.90 -5.88 26.23
N VAL A 243 -8.18 -6.00 27.34
CA VAL A 243 -6.74 -6.25 27.32
C VAL A 243 -6.53 -7.75 27.13
N VAL A 244 -5.77 -8.14 26.11
CA VAL A 244 -5.59 -9.54 25.73
C VAL A 244 -4.12 -9.84 25.46
N TYR A 245 -3.77 -11.12 25.49
CA TYR A 245 -2.43 -11.62 25.25
C TYR A 245 -2.45 -12.50 24.01
N LEU A 246 -1.65 -12.16 22.99
CA LEU A 246 -1.68 -12.83 21.70
C LEU A 246 -0.63 -13.95 21.58
N GLY A 247 -1.07 -15.09 21.05
CA GLY A 247 -0.22 -16.21 20.68
C GLY A 247 0.48 -16.90 21.86
N LYS A 248 1.55 -17.64 21.53
CA LYS A 248 2.40 -18.30 22.53
C LYS A 248 3.24 -17.30 23.32
N ASP A 249 3.64 -16.21 22.66
CA ASP A 249 4.49 -15.17 23.21
C ASP A 249 3.77 -14.20 24.16
N LYS A 250 2.44 -14.33 24.31
CA LYS A 250 1.61 -13.50 25.19
C LYS A 250 1.86 -12.01 24.98
N ILE A 251 1.85 -11.55 23.74
CA ILE A 251 1.98 -10.11 23.44
C ILE A 251 0.73 -9.41 23.97
N LYS A 252 0.92 -8.54 24.96
CA LYS A 252 -0.16 -7.75 25.57
C LYS A 252 -0.62 -6.67 24.60
N VAL A 253 -1.90 -6.66 24.25
CA VAL A 253 -2.53 -5.69 23.35
C VAL A 253 -3.93 -5.32 23.83
N ARG A 254 -4.51 -4.26 23.25
CA ARG A 254 -5.94 -3.93 23.39
C ARG A 254 -6.69 -4.50 22.20
N LEU A 255 -7.76 -5.24 22.46
CA LEU A 255 -8.66 -5.80 21.47
C LEU A 255 -9.98 -5.05 21.51
N PHE A 256 -10.30 -4.39 20.39
CA PHE A 256 -11.59 -3.73 20.17
C PHE A 256 -12.49 -4.66 19.36
N ILE A 257 -13.64 -5.00 19.91
CA ILE A 257 -14.61 -5.91 19.33
C ILE A 257 -15.87 -5.11 19.00
N TYR A 258 -16.32 -5.15 17.75
CA TYR A 258 -17.53 -4.47 17.29
C TYR A 258 -18.53 -5.49 16.75
N LEU A 259 -19.80 -5.35 17.13
CA LEU A 259 -20.87 -6.06 16.45
C LEU A 259 -21.05 -5.50 15.05
N LEU A 260 -21.05 -6.38 14.05
CA LEU A 260 -21.38 -6.00 12.69
C LEU A 260 -22.89 -5.74 12.58
N PRO A 261 -23.30 -4.76 11.76
CA PRO A 261 -24.70 -4.63 11.35
C PRO A 261 -25.21 -5.95 10.74
N GLU A 262 -26.49 -6.27 10.96
CA GLU A 262 -27.10 -7.53 10.52
C GLU A 262 -26.94 -7.80 9.01
N GLU A 263 -27.07 -6.75 8.20
CA GLU A 263 -26.93 -6.85 6.75
C GLU A 263 -25.51 -7.27 6.35
N GLU A 264 -24.50 -6.68 6.98
CA GLU A 264 -23.09 -6.98 6.72
C GLU A 264 -22.73 -8.39 7.21
N TYR A 265 -23.27 -8.79 8.37
CA TYR A 265 -23.14 -10.16 8.87
C TYR A 265 -23.75 -11.17 7.90
N ALA A 266 -25.01 -10.97 7.48
CA ALA A 266 -25.69 -11.84 6.53
C ALA A 266 -24.93 -11.94 5.19
N ARG A 267 -24.42 -10.81 4.69
CA ARG A 267 -23.59 -10.77 3.47
C ARG A 267 -22.33 -11.63 3.61
N ARG A 268 -21.63 -11.53 4.74
CA ARG A 268 -20.41 -12.32 5.01
C ARG A 268 -20.70 -13.81 5.11
N ILE A 269 -21.77 -14.20 5.80
CA ILE A 269 -22.19 -15.61 5.89
C ILE A 269 -22.53 -16.17 4.49
N ARG A 270 -23.25 -15.42 3.66
CA ARG A 270 -23.54 -15.82 2.26
C ARG A 270 -22.25 -16.02 1.45
N LYS A 271 -21.28 -15.09 1.54
CA LYS A 271 -19.97 -15.22 0.86
C LYS A 271 -19.18 -16.45 1.36
N ALA A 272 -19.16 -16.71 2.67
CA ALA A 272 -18.49 -17.86 3.25
C ALA A 272 -19.09 -19.18 2.75
N LYS A 273 -20.43 -19.30 2.72
CA LYS A 273 -21.13 -20.46 2.17
C LYS A 273 -20.78 -20.70 0.69
N LYS A 274 -20.78 -19.64 -0.14
CA LYS A 274 -20.38 -19.73 -1.55
C LYS A 274 -18.93 -20.23 -1.72
N ARG A 275 -17.99 -19.74 -0.90
CA ARG A 275 -16.57 -20.18 -0.95
C ARG A 275 -16.40 -21.65 -0.55
N MET A 276 -17.15 -22.13 0.44
CA MET A 276 -17.12 -23.55 0.84
C MET A 276 -17.66 -24.46 -0.26
N GLN A 277 -18.76 -24.07 -0.91
CA GLN A 277 -19.34 -24.79 -2.04
C GLN A 277 -18.41 -24.83 -3.26
N ALA A 278 -17.70 -23.73 -3.54
CA ALA A 278 -16.71 -23.67 -4.61
C ALA A 278 -15.50 -24.59 -4.34
N LYS A 279 -15.01 -24.67 -3.09
CA LYS A 279 -13.91 -25.57 -2.71
C LYS A 279 -14.29 -27.05 -2.80
N GLN A 280 -15.54 -27.42 -2.50
CA GLN A 280 -16.01 -28.80 -2.64
C GLN A 280 -16.10 -29.26 -4.10
N LYS A 281 -16.40 -28.36 -5.04
CA LYS A 281 -16.44 -28.66 -6.48
C LYS A 281 -15.06 -28.79 -7.14
N VAL A 282 -14.00 -28.30 -6.51
CA VAL A 282 -12.62 -28.40 -7.02
C VAL A 282 -11.91 -29.66 -6.50
N ASN A 283 -12.47 -30.30 -5.46
CA ASN A 283 -11.93 -31.53 -4.86
C ASN A 283 -12.73 -32.80 -5.24
N ASN A 284 -13.70 -32.67 -6.16
CA ASN A 284 -14.40 -33.78 -6.82
C ASN A 284 -14.08 -33.74 -8.31
#